data_AF-A0A3D5GDF5-F1
#
_entry.id   AF-A0A3D5GDF5-F1
#
_cell.length_a   1.000
_cell.length_b   1.000
_cell.length_c   1.000
_cell.angle_alpha   90.00
_cell.angle_beta   90.00
_cell.angle_gamma   90.00
#
_symmetry.space_group_name_H-M   'P 1'
#
loop_
_entity.id
_entity.type
_entity.pdbx_description
1 polymer ?
#
loop_
_entity_poly.entity_id
_entity_poly.type
_entity_poly.pdbx_seq_one_letter_code
_entity_poly.pdbx_strand_id
1 'polypeptide(L)'
;MKKQIIFVDSSVQDYQSLIQNADRAQIVILNENANGIEQITNALANQKDIEAVHILSHGSPGSVTLGTEALNSNNLENFSPQIKQWGNALTQNADILLYGCEVAAGETGQNFLKRLSEITGADIAASANLTGSAELGGDWNLEVQTGLIEATVPFNAKALKTYSGVLGFAPKVDFTTGSGPRSVSIGDINGDGKPDLAVANYSSNTASILLNTTAPGATTPTFDTNVDFTTGANPISVSIGDINGDGKPDLAVANQFSNTTSILFNTTTTGATTPTFTTKVDFSNWL
;
A
#
# COMPACT_ATOMS: atom_id res chain seq x y z
N MET A 1 8.65 -15.49 32.79
CA MET A 1 9.04 -14.83 31.53
C MET A 1 7.92 -13.87 31.18
N LYS A 2 8.24 -12.66 30.72
CA LYS A 2 7.22 -11.69 30.32
C LYS A 2 6.37 -12.29 29.20
N LYS A 3 5.04 -12.26 29.31
CA LYS A 3 4.16 -12.81 28.25
C LYS A 3 4.00 -11.78 27.14
N GLN A 4 4.45 -12.13 25.93
CA GLN A 4 4.47 -11.22 24.79
C GLN A 4 3.89 -11.90 23.55
N ILE A 5 3.24 -11.11 22.71
CA ILE A 5 2.69 -11.55 21.42
C ILE A 5 3.20 -10.62 20.31
N ILE A 6 3.67 -11.20 19.22
CA ILE A 6 4.06 -10.49 18.00
C ILE A 6 3.00 -10.76 16.94
N PHE A 7 2.34 -9.71 16.49
CA PHE A 7 1.52 -9.70 15.30
C PHE A 7 2.35 -9.23 14.12
N VAL A 8 2.34 -9.99 13.04
CA VAL A 8 3.09 -9.69 11.82
C VAL A 8 2.13 -9.67 10.65
N ASP A 9 1.99 -8.51 10.02
CA ASP A 9 1.26 -8.38 8.78
C ASP A 9 1.99 -9.08 7.64
N SER A 10 1.30 -9.99 6.95
CA SER A 10 1.92 -10.77 5.86
C SER A 10 2.22 -9.96 4.60
N SER A 11 1.72 -8.73 4.48
CA SER A 11 2.09 -7.79 3.41
C SER A 11 3.49 -7.21 3.58
N VAL A 12 4.07 -7.27 4.78
CA VAL A 12 5.45 -6.80 5.04
C VAL A 12 6.43 -7.64 4.22
N GLN A 13 7.14 -6.99 3.31
CA GLN A 13 8.13 -7.67 2.47
C GLN A 13 9.16 -8.45 3.31
N ASP A 14 9.39 -9.72 2.99
CA ASP A 14 10.40 -10.57 3.65
C ASP A 14 10.28 -10.63 5.19
N TYR A 15 9.07 -10.53 5.74
CA TYR A 15 8.85 -10.65 7.19
C TYR A 15 9.37 -11.99 7.75
N GLN A 16 9.48 -13.04 6.92
CA GLN A 16 9.99 -14.35 7.31
C GLN A 16 11.42 -14.28 7.84
N SER A 17 12.27 -13.42 7.27
CA SER A 17 13.65 -13.26 7.73
C SER A 17 13.73 -12.64 9.13
N LEU A 18 12.76 -11.79 9.48
CA LEU A 18 12.60 -11.23 10.82
C LEU A 18 12.14 -12.28 11.83
N ILE A 19 11.10 -13.04 11.52
CA ILE A 19 10.47 -13.96 12.49
C ILE A 19 11.24 -15.27 12.70
N GLN A 20 12.01 -15.75 11.72
CA GLN A 20 12.84 -16.97 11.88
C GLN A 20 13.85 -16.85 13.01
N ASN A 21 14.11 -15.61 13.44
CA ASN A 21 15.11 -15.22 14.41
C ASN A 21 14.49 -14.37 15.55
N ALA A 22 13.16 -14.40 15.69
CA ALA A 22 12.46 -13.73 16.79
C ALA A 22 12.64 -14.50 18.10
N ASP A 23 12.86 -13.77 19.19
CA ASP A 23 13.02 -14.36 20.51
C ASP A 23 11.64 -14.72 21.08
N ARG A 24 11.50 -15.97 21.57
CA ARG A 24 10.59 -16.51 22.63
C ARG A 24 9.13 -16.02 22.79
N ALA A 25 8.62 -15.16 21.93
CA ALA A 25 7.25 -14.66 21.96
C ALA A 25 6.33 -15.52 21.08
N GLN A 26 5.03 -15.50 21.40
CA GLN A 26 4.04 -16.09 20.51
C GLN A 26 3.91 -15.21 19.26
N ILE A 27 4.04 -15.81 18.07
CA ILE A 27 3.91 -15.10 16.80
C ILE A 27 2.55 -15.43 16.17
N VAL A 28 1.85 -14.40 15.72
CA VAL A 28 0.59 -14.49 14.97
C VAL A 28 0.77 -13.76 13.64
N ILE A 29 0.65 -14.48 12.54
CA ILE A 29 0.69 -13.90 11.20
C ILE A 29 -0.71 -13.43 10.83
N LEU A 30 -0.85 -12.14 10.50
CA LEU A 30 -2.10 -11.56 9.99
C LEU A 30 -2.17 -11.79 8.48
N ASN A 31 -3.27 -12.34 8.01
CA ASN A 31 -3.54 -12.48 6.58
C ASN A 31 -3.79 -11.11 5.96
N GLU A 32 -3.00 -10.75 4.95
CA GLU A 32 -3.08 -9.48 4.22
C GLU A 32 -4.44 -9.27 3.52
N ASN A 33 -5.14 -10.36 3.19
CA ASN A 33 -6.42 -10.37 2.50
C ASN A 33 -7.63 -10.39 3.44
N ALA A 34 -7.43 -10.19 4.75
CA ALA A 34 -8.49 -10.13 5.74
C ALA A 34 -8.34 -8.93 6.67
N ASN A 35 -9.39 -8.58 7.40
CA ASN A 35 -9.37 -7.48 8.36
C ASN A 35 -8.39 -7.80 9.51
N GLY A 36 -7.27 -7.09 9.59
CA GLY A 36 -6.23 -7.34 10.60
C GLY A 36 -6.63 -6.90 12.01
N ILE A 37 -7.48 -5.88 12.15
CA ILE A 37 -8.00 -5.44 13.45
C ILE A 37 -8.83 -6.57 14.08
N GLU A 38 -9.70 -7.22 13.30
CA GLU A 38 -10.48 -8.37 13.75
C GLU A 38 -9.58 -9.57 14.10
N GLN A 39 -8.57 -9.86 13.29
CA GLN A 39 -7.60 -10.94 13.56
C GLN A 39 -6.88 -10.74 14.90
N ILE A 40 -6.37 -9.53 15.18
CA ILE A 40 -5.74 -9.19 16.47
C ILE A 40 -6.76 -9.33 17.61
N THR A 41 -7.98 -8.80 17.42
CA THR A 41 -9.06 -8.87 18.41
C THR A 41 -9.36 -10.31 18.82
N ASN A 42 -9.48 -11.21 17.83
CA ASN A 42 -9.77 -12.62 18.05
C ASN A 42 -8.60 -13.34 18.72
N ALA A 43 -7.36 -13.04 18.32
CA ALA A 43 -6.17 -13.62 18.93
C ALA A 43 -6.00 -13.22 20.40
N LEU A 44 -6.41 -12.00 20.78
CA LEU A 44 -6.33 -11.47 22.14
C LEU A 44 -7.56 -11.82 23.00
N ALA A 45 -8.69 -12.21 22.42
CA ALA A 45 -9.96 -12.39 23.14
C ALA A 45 -9.89 -13.32 24.37
N ASN A 46 -9.07 -14.37 24.28
CA ASN A 46 -8.89 -15.36 25.36
C ASN A 46 -7.52 -15.25 26.05
N GLN A 47 -6.83 -14.12 25.87
CA GLN A 47 -5.54 -13.86 26.50
C GLN A 47 -5.72 -13.00 27.75
N LYS A 48 -4.78 -13.18 28.68
CA LYS A 48 -4.61 -12.41 29.90
C LYS A 48 -3.13 -12.26 30.20
N ASP A 49 -2.83 -11.26 31.03
CA ASP A 49 -1.51 -10.98 31.57
C ASP A 49 -0.43 -10.78 30.48
N ILE A 50 -0.82 -10.20 29.34
CA ILE A 50 0.13 -9.82 28.30
C ILE A 50 0.85 -8.55 28.74
N GLU A 51 2.17 -8.62 28.79
CA GLU A 51 3.03 -7.49 29.16
C GLU A 51 3.52 -6.70 27.94
N ALA A 52 3.53 -7.31 26.75
CA ALA A 52 3.81 -6.56 25.53
C ALA A 52 3.11 -7.13 24.30
N VAL A 53 2.59 -6.24 23.47
CA VAL A 53 2.12 -6.53 22.12
C VAL A 53 3.04 -5.83 21.13
N HIS A 54 3.56 -6.59 20.18
CA HIS A 54 4.40 -6.08 19.10
C HIS A 54 3.60 -6.19 17.80
N ILE A 55 3.48 -5.10 17.03
CA ILE A 55 2.76 -5.09 15.76
C ILE A 55 3.72 -4.66 14.66
N LEU A 56 4.10 -5.60 13.79
CA LEU A 56 4.95 -5.38 12.63
C LEU A 56 4.07 -5.21 11.39
N SER A 57 4.05 -4.02 10.81
CA SER A 57 3.27 -3.73 9.60
C SER A 57 3.77 -2.50 8.83
N HIS A 58 3.13 -2.19 7.71
CA HIS A 58 3.31 -0.92 7.02
C HIS A 58 2.72 0.26 7.81
N GLY A 59 3.45 1.37 7.84
CA GLY A 59 3.06 2.60 8.54
C GLY A 59 3.06 3.86 7.67
N SER A 60 2.36 4.87 8.17
CA SER A 60 2.43 6.27 7.74
C SER A 60 2.00 7.18 8.90
N PRO A 61 2.18 8.52 8.84
CA PRO A 61 1.79 9.42 9.94
C PRO A 61 0.38 9.17 10.49
N GLY A 62 0.30 8.68 11.74
CA GLY A 62 -0.95 8.36 12.45
C GLY A 62 -1.73 7.17 11.90
N SER A 63 -1.08 6.22 11.24
CA SER A 63 -1.73 5.05 10.63
C SER A 63 -0.83 3.82 10.62
N VAL A 64 -1.42 2.66 10.94
CA VAL A 64 -0.84 1.34 10.68
C VAL A 64 -1.78 0.52 9.80
N THR A 65 -1.27 -0.10 8.75
CA THR A 65 -2.02 -1.05 7.93
C THR A 65 -2.11 -2.38 8.67
N LEU A 66 -3.25 -3.06 8.63
CA LEU A 66 -3.51 -4.34 9.29
C LEU A 66 -4.43 -5.16 8.37
N GLY A 67 -3.81 -5.96 7.52
CA GLY A 67 -4.41 -6.66 6.41
C GLY A 67 -5.14 -5.70 5.47
N THR A 68 -6.44 -5.90 5.28
CA THR A 68 -7.24 -5.04 4.40
C THR A 68 -7.66 -3.71 5.02
N GLU A 69 -7.39 -3.49 6.30
CA GLU A 69 -7.78 -2.27 7.02
C GLU A 69 -6.56 -1.42 7.38
N ALA A 70 -6.77 -0.11 7.56
CA ALA A 70 -5.81 0.75 8.23
C ALA A 70 -6.40 1.24 9.55
N LEU A 71 -5.71 1.02 10.67
CA LEU A 71 -6.06 1.65 11.94
C LEU A 71 -5.36 3.01 12.00
N ASN A 72 -6.13 4.10 12.04
CA ASN A 72 -5.59 5.45 11.93
C ASN A 72 -6.37 6.51 12.73
N SER A 73 -5.84 7.73 12.78
CA SER A 73 -6.43 8.86 13.52
C SER A 73 -7.88 9.18 13.15
N ASN A 74 -8.34 8.85 11.94
CA ASN A 74 -9.69 9.17 11.47
C ASN A 74 -10.73 8.12 11.85
N ASN A 75 -10.32 6.87 12.08
CA ASN A 75 -11.24 5.76 12.33
C ASN A 75 -11.04 5.07 13.69
N LEU A 76 -10.06 5.50 14.49
CA LEU A 76 -9.75 4.93 15.80
C LEU A 76 -10.99 4.82 16.70
N GLU A 77 -11.86 5.85 16.71
CA GLU A 77 -13.09 5.84 17.50
C GLU A 77 -14.10 4.78 17.06
N ASN A 78 -14.17 4.49 15.76
CA ASN A 78 -15.06 3.47 15.22
C ASN A 78 -14.60 2.07 15.65
N PHE A 79 -13.30 1.88 15.87
CA PHE A 79 -12.68 0.64 16.33
C PHE A 79 -12.43 0.60 17.85
N SER A 80 -12.84 1.64 18.59
CA SER A 80 -12.72 1.70 20.05
C SER A 80 -13.18 0.42 20.78
N PRO A 81 -14.30 -0.24 20.41
CA PRO A 81 -14.71 -1.48 21.07
C PRO A 81 -13.67 -2.61 20.94
N GLN A 82 -13.13 -2.83 19.74
CA GLN A 82 -12.09 -3.82 19.47
C GLN A 82 -10.79 -3.47 20.19
N ILE A 83 -10.37 -2.21 20.15
CA ILE A 83 -9.13 -1.74 20.77
C ILE A 83 -9.20 -1.83 22.31
N LYS A 84 -10.36 -1.52 22.91
CA LYS A 84 -10.59 -1.76 24.34
C LYS A 84 -10.51 -3.24 24.68
N GLN A 85 -11.01 -4.11 23.80
CA GLN A 85 -10.87 -5.55 23.98
C GLN A 85 -9.40 -5.99 23.92
N TRP A 86 -8.54 -5.35 23.12
CA TRP A 86 -7.10 -5.59 23.17
C TRP A 86 -6.55 -5.24 24.55
N GLY A 87 -6.87 -4.05 25.06
CA GLY A 87 -6.50 -3.60 26.42
C GLY A 87 -6.90 -4.57 27.53
N ASN A 88 -8.07 -5.22 27.41
CA ASN A 88 -8.54 -6.20 28.40
C ASN A 88 -7.67 -7.47 28.52
N ALA A 89 -6.78 -7.73 27.57
CA ALA A 89 -5.82 -8.84 27.62
C ALA A 89 -4.48 -8.43 28.26
N LEU A 90 -4.26 -7.12 28.45
CA LEU A 90 -3.00 -6.53 28.87
C LEU A 90 -2.89 -6.40 30.39
N THR A 91 -1.66 -6.35 30.90
CA THR A 91 -1.36 -5.92 32.27
C THR A 91 -1.45 -4.40 32.40
N GLN A 92 -1.42 -3.89 33.64
CA GLN A 92 -1.53 -2.45 33.91
C GLN A 92 -0.38 -1.61 33.32
N ASN A 93 0.81 -2.20 33.20
CA ASN A 93 2.01 -1.56 32.64
C ASN A 93 2.42 -2.30 31.37
N ALA A 94 1.44 -2.66 30.54
CA ALA A 94 1.75 -3.35 29.30
C ALA A 94 2.13 -2.34 28.22
N ASP A 95 3.00 -2.79 27.33
CA ASP A 95 3.43 -2.01 26.18
C ASP A 95 2.76 -2.46 24.89
N ILE A 96 2.49 -1.53 23.97
CA ILE A 96 2.21 -1.83 22.56
C ILE A 96 3.24 -1.12 21.69
N LEU A 97 4.04 -1.91 20.96
CA LEU A 97 5.08 -1.40 20.08
C LEU A 97 4.63 -1.55 18.63
N LEU A 98 4.50 -0.42 17.93
CA LEU A 98 4.12 -0.36 16.54
C LEU A 98 5.36 -0.18 15.66
N TYR A 99 5.75 -1.24 14.96
CA TYR A 99 6.83 -1.23 13.97
C TYR A 99 6.21 -0.97 12.61
N GLY A 100 6.26 0.29 12.18
CA GLY A 100 5.84 0.76 10.87
C GLY A 100 6.45 2.13 10.63
N CYS A 101 6.78 2.44 9.37
CA CYS A 101 7.41 3.72 9.05
C CYS A 101 6.52 4.89 9.44
N GLU A 102 7.11 5.88 10.10
CA GLU A 102 6.54 7.21 10.34
C GLU A 102 5.20 7.22 11.11
N VAL A 103 4.83 6.13 11.78
CA VAL A 103 3.53 6.01 12.49
C VAL A 103 3.33 7.16 13.49
N ALA A 104 4.39 7.56 14.17
CA ALA A 104 4.38 8.66 15.13
C ALA A 104 4.87 10.00 14.57
N ALA A 105 5.07 10.12 13.25
CA ALA A 105 5.57 11.35 12.66
C ALA A 105 4.54 12.50 12.76
N GLY A 106 5.06 13.66 13.16
CA GLY A 106 4.28 14.90 13.28
C GLY A 106 3.18 14.86 14.36
N GLU A 107 2.37 15.90 14.38
CA GLU A 107 1.26 16.04 15.34
C GLU A 107 0.21 14.94 15.16
N THR A 108 -0.09 14.56 13.91
CA THR A 108 -1.04 13.48 13.61
C THR A 108 -0.62 12.15 14.22
N GLY A 109 0.65 11.76 14.08
CA GLY A 109 1.18 10.53 14.65
C GLY A 109 1.21 10.53 16.18
N GLN A 110 1.62 11.64 16.79
CA GLN A 110 1.63 11.75 18.26
C GLN A 110 0.22 11.70 18.85
N ASN A 111 -0.75 12.35 18.22
CA ASN A 111 -2.16 12.29 18.63
C ASN A 111 -2.74 10.88 18.47
N PHE A 112 -2.37 10.17 17.39
CA PHE A 112 -2.73 8.76 17.19
C PHE A 112 -2.24 7.88 18.34
N LEU A 113 -0.94 7.96 18.67
CA LEU A 113 -0.33 7.20 19.78
C LEU A 113 -1.01 7.51 21.11
N LYS A 114 -1.18 8.79 21.43
CA LYS A 114 -1.84 9.21 22.67
C LYS A 114 -3.24 8.64 22.78
N ARG A 115 -4.04 8.72 21.70
CA ARG A 115 -5.41 8.24 21.73
C ARG A 115 -5.48 6.71 21.81
N LEU A 116 -4.59 6.00 21.12
CA LEU A 116 -4.49 4.55 21.22
C LEU A 116 -4.12 4.11 22.65
N SER A 117 -3.19 4.82 23.30
CA SER A 117 -2.83 4.62 24.71
C SER A 117 -4.04 4.80 25.62
N GLU A 118 -4.80 5.89 25.46
CA GLU A 118 -6.00 6.16 26.28
C GLU A 118 -7.08 5.07 26.16
N ILE A 119 -7.23 4.45 24.99
CA ILE A 119 -8.26 3.42 24.76
C ILE A 119 -7.82 2.05 25.28
N THR A 120 -6.55 1.69 25.06
CA THR A 120 -6.00 0.40 25.47
C THR A 120 -5.60 0.35 26.94
N GLY A 121 -5.25 1.51 27.52
CA GLY A 121 -4.62 1.60 28.83
C GLY A 121 -3.14 1.21 28.85
N ALA A 122 -2.53 0.96 27.69
CA ALA A 122 -1.12 0.60 27.56
C ALA A 122 -0.24 1.79 27.18
N ASP A 123 1.05 1.65 27.48
CA ASP A 123 2.10 2.53 26.99
C ASP A 123 2.44 2.13 25.54
N ILE A 124 2.56 3.11 24.64
CA ILE A 124 2.64 2.89 23.20
C ILE A 124 3.94 3.47 22.69
N ALA A 125 4.70 2.73 21.89
CA ALA A 125 5.84 3.28 21.17
C ALA A 125 5.73 3.04 19.67
N ALA A 126 6.16 4.01 18.86
CA ALA A 126 6.24 3.87 17.42
C ALA A 126 7.34 4.77 16.83
N SER A 127 7.71 4.51 15.58
CA SER A 127 8.75 5.28 14.89
C SER A 127 8.22 6.59 14.30
N ALA A 128 9.05 7.63 14.35
CA ALA A 128 8.79 8.91 13.67
C ALA A 128 9.49 9.02 12.30
N ASN A 129 10.25 8.01 11.89
CA ASN A 129 11.01 7.97 10.65
C ASN A 129 10.85 6.59 9.97
N LEU A 130 11.73 6.27 9.01
CA LEU A 130 11.71 4.96 8.36
C LEU A 130 12.10 3.86 9.35
N THR A 131 11.26 2.85 9.52
CA THR A 131 11.60 1.64 10.30
C THR A 131 12.15 0.55 9.37
N GLY A 132 13.32 -0.01 9.65
CA GLY A 132 13.91 -1.13 8.91
C GLY A 132 15.39 -0.95 8.58
N SER A 133 15.74 -1.16 7.32
CA SER A 133 17.11 -1.20 6.82
C SER A 133 17.83 0.15 6.94
N ALA A 134 18.99 0.13 7.60
CA ALA A 134 19.92 1.26 7.66
C ALA A 134 20.48 1.67 6.29
N GLU A 135 20.58 0.74 5.33
CA GLU A 135 21.02 1.04 3.97
C GLU A 135 19.99 1.88 3.20
N LEU A 136 18.71 1.78 3.58
CA LEU A 136 17.61 2.58 3.05
C LEU A 136 17.30 3.81 3.92
N GLY A 137 18.13 4.11 4.92
CA GLY A 137 17.97 5.24 5.82
C GLY A 137 16.96 5.03 6.95
N GLY A 138 16.54 3.79 7.20
CA GLY A 138 15.71 3.44 8.34
C GLY A 138 16.49 2.88 9.53
N ASP A 139 15.81 2.71 10.65
CA ASP A 139 16.34 2.04 11.83
C ASP A 139 15.23 1.27 12.57
N TRP A 140 15.52 0.66 13.72
CA TRP A 140 14.53 -0.08 14.52
C TRP A 140 14.17 0.63 15.82
N ASN A 141 14.50 1.91 15.92
CA ASN A 141 14.20 2.73 17.06
C ASN A 141 12.74 3.21 16.98
N LEU A 142 12.10 3.31 18.14
CA LEU A 142 10.75 3.84 18.27
C LEU A 142 10.90 5.16 19.03
N GLU A 143 11.09 6.26 18.30
CA GLU A 143 11.47 7.56 18.87
C GLU A 143 10.40 8.16 19.77
N VAL A 144 9.15 7.80 19.54
CA VAL A 144 7.99 8.42 20.17
C VAL A 144 7.29 7.38 21.02
N GLN A 145 7.05 7.73 22.28
CA GLN A 145 6.40 6.86 23.24
C GLN A 145 5.37 7.61 24.09
N THR A 146 4.34 6.89 24.53
CA THR A 146 3.45 7.28 25.63
C THR A 146 3.86 6.50 26.87
N GLY A 147 4.10 7.18 27.99
CA GLY A 147 4.51 6.54 29.23
C GLY A 147 5.91 5.90 29.21
N LEU A 148 6.09 4.81 29.95
CA LEU A 148 7.37 4.13 30.12
C LEU A 148 7.35 2.79 29.37
N ILE A 149 8.28 2.61 28.43
CA ILE A 149 8.36 1.39 27.64
C ILE A 149 9.37 0.43 28.28
N GLU A 150 8.90 -0.72 28.76
CA GLU A 150 9.77 -1.75 29.36
C GLU A 150 10.04 -2.95 28.43
N ALA A 151 9.26 -3.08 27.36
CA ALA A 151 9.47 -4.05 26.31
C ALA A 151 10.67 -3.65 25.42
N THR A 152 11.33 -4.67 24.90
CA THR A 152 12.44 -4.50 23.95
C THR A 152 12.01 -5.01 22.59
N VAL A 153 12.70 -4.59 21.53
CA VAL A 153 12.45 -5.09 20.18
C VAL A 153 12.55 -6.62 20.17
N PRO A 154 11.54 -7.35 19.66
CA PRO A 154 11.42 -8.79 19.85
C PRO A 154 12.21 -9.62 18.82
N PHE A 155 12.94 -8.94 17.93
CA PHE A 155 13.77 -9.56 16.89
C PHE A 155 15.24 -9.46 17.28
N ASN A 156 16.00 -10.54 17.08
CA ASN A 156 17.41 -10.52 17.43
C ASN A 156 18.23 -9.62 16.49
N ALA A 157 19.39 -9.18 16.97
CA ALA A 157 20.25 -8.24 16.26
C ALA A 157 20.68 -8.71 14.85
N LYS A 158 20.77 -10.02 14.62
CA LYS A 158 21.09 -10.56 13.30
C LYS A 158 19.93 -10.31 12.33
N ALA A 159 18.70 -10.62 12.74
CA ALA A 159 17.49 -10.41 11.94
C ALA A 159 17.33 -8.93 11.54
N LEU A 160 17.45 -8.04 12.54
CA LEU A 160 17.35 -6.60 12.35
C LEU A 160 18.39 -6.06 11.36
N LYS A 161 19.61 -6.61 11.40
CA LYS A 161 20.72 -6.20 10.52
C LYS A 161 20.59 -6.76 9.10
N THR A 162 20.00 -7.94 8.93
CA THR A 162 19.90 -8.58 7.60
C THR A 162 18.64 -8.19 6.83
N TYR A 163 17.64 -7.62 7.49
CA TYR A 163 16.44 -7.15 6.83
C TYR A 163 16.75 -6.01 5.86
N SER A 164 16.46 -6.22 4.57
CA SER A 164 16.83 -5.28 3.51
C SER A 164 15.74 -4.25 3.17
N GLY A 165 14.52 -4.42 3.71
CA GLY A 165 13.39 -3.52 3.44
C GLY A 165 13.24 -2.40 4.47
N VAL A 166 12.25 -1.54 4.24
CA VAL A 166 11.68 -0.64 5.27
C VAL A 166 10.18 -0.93 5.38
N LEU A 167 9.59 -0.67 6.54
CA LEU A 167 8.19 -0.94 6.87
C LEU A 167 7.25 0.17 6.39
N GLY A 168 7.60 0.80 5.27
CA GLY A 168 6.84 1.87 4.64
C GLY A 168 6.49 1.43 3.23
N PHE A 169 5.55 2.13 2.60
CA PHE A 169 5.42 1.99 1.16
C PHE A 169 6.69 2.51 0.49
N ALA A 170 7.06 1.90 -0.63
CA ALA A 170 8.13 2.44 -1.46
C ALA A 170 7.80 3.91 -1.83
N PRO A 171 8.81 4.79 -1.93
CA PRO A 171 8.59 6.16 -2.37
C PRO A 171 7.78 6.21 -3.66
N LYS A 172 6.83 7.16 -3.74
CA LYS A 172 6.06 7.35 -4.98
C LYS A 172 6.99 7.61 -6.15
N VAL A 173 6.68 7.01 -7.29
CA VAL A 173 7.34 7.29 -8.57
C VAL A 173 6.29 7.89 -9.49
N ASP A 174 6.55 9.09 -10.00
CA ASP A 174 5.66 9.74 -10.95
C ASP A 174 6.10 9.37 -12.38
N PHE A 175 5.16 8.86 -13.19
CA PHE A 175 5.37 8.66 -14.62
C PHE A 175 4.65 9.77 -15.39
N THR A 176 5.34 10.37 -16.35
CA THR A 176 4.77 11.49 -17.13
C THR A 176 3.69 10.98 -18.09
N THR A 177 2.60 11.73 -18.17
CA THR A 177 1.47 11.54 -19.10
C THR A 177 1.19 12.86 -19.82
N GLY A 178 0.09 12.92 -20.59
CA GLY A 178 -0.51 14.18 -21.00
C GLY A 178 -1.08 14.99 -19.84
N SER A 179 -1.60 16.18 -20.14
CA SER A 179 -2.05 17.15 -19.13
C SER A 179 -3.44 16.80 -18.57
N GLY A 180 -3.57 16.89 -17.24
CA GLY A 180 -4.83 16.64 -16.53
C GLY A 180 -5.28 15.18 -16.61
N PRO A 181 -4.46 14.19 -16.20
CA PRO A 181 -4.87 12.79 -16.20
C PRO A 181 -6.11 12.60 -15.30
N ARG A 182 -7.15 11.96 -15.82
CA ARG A 182 -8.45 11.80 -15.13
C ARG A 182 -8.86 10.34 -14.89
N SER A 183 -8.32 9.42 -15.69
CA SER A 183 -8.62 8.00 -15.61
C SER A 183 -7.42 7.20 -16.10
N VAL A 184 -7.21 6.02 -15.52
CA VAL A 184 -6.21 5.04 -15.95
C VAL A 184 -6.86 3.67 -16.09
N SER A 185 -6.44 2.91 -17.10
CA SER A 185 -6.75 1.50 -17.30
C SER A 185 -5.46 0.70 -17.46
N ILE A 186 -5.52 -0.57 -17.08
CA ILE A 186 -4.39 -1.50 -17.12
C ILE A 186 -4.70 -2.64 -18.09
N GLY A 187 -3.75 -2.98 -18.97
CA GLY A 187 -3.89 -4.09 -19.91
C GLY A 187 -2.59 -4.31 -20.69
N ASP A 188 -2.38 -5.52 -21.22
CA ASP A 188 -1.18 -5.88 -22.01
C ASP A 188 -1.33 -5.40 -23.45
N ILE A 189 -0.93 -4.15 -23.74
CA ILE A 189 -1.18 -3.45 -25.01
C ILE A 189 -0.25 -3.95 -26.09
N ASN A 190 1.00 -4.28 -25.75
CA ASN A 190 1.97 -4.80 -26.71
C ASN A 190 2.03 -6.33 -26.73
N GLY A 191 1.27 -7.06 -25.91
CA GLY A 191 1.21 -8.52 -25.90
C GLY A 191 2.49 -9.19 -25.37
N ASP A 192 3.29 -8.49 -24.57
CA ASP A 192 4.55 -9.02 -24.01
C ASP A 192 4.36 -9.76 -22.67
N GLY A 193 3.12 -9.83 -22.17
CA GLY A 193 2.76 -10.46 -20.91
C GLY A 193 2.89 -9.54 -19.70
N LYS A 194 3.26 -8.27 -19.88
CA LYS A 194 3.31 -7.27 -18.81
C LYS A 194 2.11 -6.32 -18.90
N PRO A 195 1.48 -5.96 -17.77
CA PRO A 195 0.39 -5.00 -17.78
C PRO A 195 0.92 -3.58 -18.05
N ASP A 196 0.45 -2.97 -19.15
CA ASP A 196 0.72 -1.59 -19.54
C ASP A 196 -0.34 -0.63 -18.99
N LEU A 197 -0.11 0.68 -19.11
CA LEU A 197 -1.07 1.71 -18.70
C LEU A 197 -1.63 2.47 -19.91
N ALA A 198 -2.94 2.73 -19.89
CA ALA A 198 -3.61 3.71 -20.72
C ALA A 198 -4.21 4.81 -19.84
N VAL A 199 -3.91 6.07 -20.09
CA VAL A 199 -4.34 7.21 -19.27
C VAL A 199 -5.11 8.22 -20.11
N ALA A 200 -6.32 8.58 -19.69
CA ALA A 200 -7.12 9.64 -20.32
C ALA A 200 -6.70 11.01 -19.79
N ASN A 201 -6.23 11.90 -20.67
CA ASN A 201 -5.71 13.22 -20.33
C ASN A 201 -6.71 14.32 -20.69
N TYR A 202 -7.46 14.76 -19.69
CA TYR A 202 -8.60 15.68 -19.84
C TYR A 202 -8.23 17.00 -20.52
N SER A 203 -7.07 17.58 -20.18
CA SER A 203 -6.70 18.91 -20.65
C SER A 203 -5.97 18.90 -21.99
N SER A 204 -5.29 17.81 -22.34
CA SER A 204 -4.56 17.69 -23.61
C SER A 204 -5.39 17.03 -24.74
N ASN A 205 -6.58 16.51 -24.45
CA ASN A 205 -7.40 15.77 -25.42
C ASN A 205 -6.65 14.56 -26.03
N THR A 206 -5.92 13.85 -25.17
CA THR A 206 -5.14 12.66 -25.56
C THR A 206 -5.41 11.50 -24.61
N ALA A 207 -5.09 10.29 -25.08
CA ALA A 207 -4.83 9.14 -24.23
C ALA A 207 -3.32 8.82 -24.30
N SER A 208 -2.64 8.76 -23.15
CA SER A 208 -1.24 8.35 -23.04
C SER A 208 -1.15 6.84 -22.85
N ILE A 209 -0.26 6.19 -23.61
CA ILE A 209 0.10 4.78 -23.40
C ILE A 209 1.51 4.69 -22.84
N LEU A 210 1.68 3.95 -21.75
CA LEU A 210 2.95 3.69 -21.10
C LEU A 210 3.18 2.18 -21.07
N LEU A 211 4.18 1.72 -21.84
CA LEU A 211 4.54 0.30 -21.88
C LEU A 211 5.41 -0.09 -20.69
N ASN A 212 5.07 -1.20 -20.05
CA ASN A 212 5.70 -1.66 -18.83
C ASN A 212 7.03 -2.37 -19.11
N THR A 213 8.13 -1.77 -18.67
CA THR A 213 9.47 -2.33 -18.83
C THR A 213 9.99 -3.01 -17.58
N THR A 214 9.17 -3.11 -16.52
CA THR A 214 9.56 -3.63 -15.21
C THR A 214 10.16 -5.02 -15.33
N ALA A 215 11.34 -5.22 -14.75
CA ALA A 215 11.98 -6.54 -14.70
C ALA A 215 11.26 -7.44 -13.69
N PRO A 216 11.16 -8.76 -13.93
CA PRO A 216 10.61 -9.69 -12.94
C PRO A 216 11.32 -9.57 -11.59
N GLY A 217 10.55 -9.37 -10.52
CA GLY A 217 11.07 -9.20 -9.15
C GLY A 217 11.62 -7.81 -8.83
N ALA A 218 11.52 -6.84 -9.74
CA ALA A 218 11.86 -5.45 -9.42
C ALA A 218 10.89 -4.88 -8.38
N THR A 219 11.44 -4.13 -7.42
CA THR A 219 10.68 -3.47 -6.34
C THR A 219 10.14 -2.10 -6.74
N THR A 220 10.51 -1.62 -7.92
CA THR A 220 10.08 -0.33 -8.46
C THR A 220 9.63 -0.53 -9.90
N PRO A 221 8.40 -0.11 -10.26
CA PRO A 221 7.94 -0.23 -11.64
C PRO A 221 8.76 0.68 -12.55
N THR A 222 8.92 0.26 -13.79
CA THR A 222 9.50 1.09 -14.86
C THR A 222 8.60 1.06 -16.08
N PHE A 223 8.46 2.21 -16.73
CA PHE A 223 7.69 2.36 -17.95
C PHE A 223 8.51 3.12 -18.99
N ASP A 224 8.28 2.82 -20.26
CA ASP A 224 8.81 3.63 -21.36
C ASP A 224 8.17 5.02 -21.38
N THR A 225 8.76 5.93 -22.17
CA THR A 225 8.18 7.27 -22.37
C THR A 225 6.77 7.15 -22.94
N ASN A 226 5.83 7.94 -22.42
CA ASN A 226 4.45 7.88 -22.88
C ASN A 226 4.34 8.22 -24.37
N VAL A 227 3.46 7.50 -25.06
CA VAL A 227 3.04 7.85 -26.42
C VAL A 227 1.58 8.31 -26.37
N ASP A 228 1.34 9.51 -26.90
CA ASP A 228 0.02 10.14 -26.84
C ASP A 228 -0.75 9.95 -28.14
N PHE A 229 -2.00 9.53 -28.01
CA PHE A 229 -2.96 9.40 -29.12
C PHE A 229 -4.09 10.41 -28.94
N THR A 230 -4.42 11.14 -30.00
CA THR A 230 -5.51 12.12 -29.98
C THR A 230 -6.86 11.43 -29.73
N THR A 231 -7.71 12.06 -28.91
CA THR A 231 -9.07 11.62 -28.61
C THR A 231 -10.07 12.71 -29.03
N GLY A 232 -11.33 12.61 -28.59
CA GLY A 232 -12.24 13.76 -28.52
C GLY A 232 -11.86 14.72 -27.39
N ALA A 233 -12.61 15.81 -27.27
CA ALA A 233 -12.35 16.85 -26.29
C ALA A 233 -12.76 16.41 -24.88
N ASN A 234 -11.89 16.71 -23.91
CA ASN A 234 -12.07 16.43 -22.50
C ASN A 234 -12.34 14.94 -22.23
N PRO A 235 -11.39 14.03 -22.53
CA PRO A 235 -11.54 12.62 -22.21
C PRO A 235 -11.58 12.42 -20.69
N ILE A 236 -12.50 11.57 -20.24
CA ILE A 236 -12.78 11.39 -18.80
C ILE A 236 -12.62 9.96 -18.31
N SER A 237 -12.66 9.01 -19.22
CA SER A 237 -12.53 7.59 -18.93
C SER A 237 -11.87 6.91 -20.12
N VAL A 238 -11.00 5.95 -19.84
CA VAL A 238 -10.43 5.03 -20.83
C VAL A 238 -10.67 3.60 -20.37
N SER A 239 -11.01 2.72 -21.31
CA SER A 239 -11.16 1.28 -21.09
C SER A 239 -10.41 0.51 -22.16
N ILE A 240 -9.94 -0.67 -21.79
CA ILE A 240 -9.15 -1.56 -22.63
C ILE A 240 -9.96 -2.85 -22.90
N GLY A 241 -10.00 -3.30 -24.15
CA GLY A 241 -10.61 -4.58 -24.52
C GLY A 241 -10.49 -4.86 -26.02
N ASP A 242 -10.49 -6.13 -26.42
CA ASP A 242 -10.47 -6.54 -27.84
C ASP A 242 -11.86 -6.33 -28.45
N ILE A 243 -12.07 -5.18 -29.10
CA ILE A 243 -13.39 -4.75 -29.60
C ILE A 243 -13.67 -5.39 -30.96
N ASN A 244 -12.64 -5.59 -31.78
CA ASN A 244 -12.79 -6.10 -33.14
C ASN A 244 -12.57 -7.63 -33.25
N GLY A 245 -12.13 -8.29 -32.17
CA GLY A 245 -11.89 -9.73 -32.11
C GLY A 245 -10.59 -10.18 -32.77
N ASP A 246 -9.61 -9.29 -32.95
CA ASP A 246 -8.33 -9.60 -33.59
C ASP A 246 -7.26 -10.14 -32.62
N GLY A 247 -7.60 -10.23 -31.32
CA GLY A 247 -6.72 -10.71 -30.26
C GLY A 247 -5.81 -9.64 -29.67
N LYS A 248 -5.92 -8.38 -30.11
CA LYS A 248 -5.19 -7.25 -29.52
C LYS A 248 -6.15 -6.34 -28.75
N PRO A 249 -5.80 -5.92 -27.53
CA PRO A 249 -6.68 -5.05 -26.78
C PRO A 249 -6.69 -3.64 -27.37
N ASP A 250 -7.89 -3.17 -27.72
CA ASP A 250 -8.19 -1.83 -28.23
C ASP A 250 -8.49 -0.84 -27.10
N LEU A 251 -8.56 0.46 -27.44
CA LEU A 251 -8.97 1.51 -26.50
C LEU A 251 -10.36 2.05 -26.83
N ALA A 252 -11.17 2.22 -25.79
CA ALA A 252 -12.38 3.02 -25.83
C ALA A 252 -12.25 4.21 -24.86
N VAL A 253 -12.39 5.44 -25.37
CA VAL A 253 -12.20 6.66 -24.60
C VAL A 253 -13.46 7.52 -24.63
N ALA A 254 -14.07 7.75 -23.47
CA ALA A 254 -15.25 8.60 -23.34
C ALA A 254 -14.86 10.08 -23.28
N ASN A 255 -15.38 10.90 -24.19
CA ASN A 255 -15.05 12.32 -24.32
C ASN A 255 -16.24 13.18 -23.87
N GLN A 256 -16.10 13.83 -22.71
CA GLN A 256 -17.21 14.56 -22.09
C GLN A 256 -17.64 15.78 -22.89
N PHE A 257 -16.70 16.56 -23.43
CA PHE A 257 -17.05 17.81 -24.12
C PHE A 257 -17.51 17.55 -25.55
N SER A 258 -16.93 16.56 -26.22
CA SER A 258 -17.34 16.20 -27.58
C SER A 258 -18.65 15.41 -27.65
N ASN A 259 -19.16 14.86 -26.53
CA ASN A 259 -20.27 13.90 -26.52
C ASN A 259 -20.02 12.70 -27.44
N THR A 260 -18.77 12.23 -27.50
CA THR A 260 -18.36 11.09 -28.33
C THR A 260 -17.58 10.06 -27.52
N THR A 261 -17.49 8.85 -28.04
CA THR A 261 -16.48 7.86 -27.64
C THR A 261 -15.48 7.70 -28.77
N SER A 262 -14.18 7.87 -28.47
CA SER A 262 -13.10 7.55 -29.41
C SER A 262 -12.75 6.06 -29.31
N ILE A 263 -12.76 5.33 -30.42
CA ILE A 263 -12.23 3.98 -30.52
C ILE A 263 -10.90 4.03 -31.25
N LEU A 264 -9.87 3.42 -30.65
CA LEU A 264 -8.56 3.29 -31.26
C LEU A 264 -8.23 1.80 -31.36
N PHE A 265 -8.16 1.28 -32.58
CA PHE A 265 -7.83 -0.14 -32.80
C PHE A 265 -6.33 -0.34 -32.66
N ASN A 266 -5.95 -1.35 -31.89
CA ASN A 266 -4.57 -1.65 -31.58
C ASN A 266 -3.90 -2.33 -32.78
N THR A 267 -2.87 -1.69 -33.32
CA THR A 267 -2.07 -2.23 -34.42
C THR A 267 -0.67 -2.64 -33.97
N THR A 268 -0.38 -2.50 -32.67
CA THR A 268 0.92 -2.79 -32.06
C THR A 268 1.33 -4.22 -32.39
N THR A 269 2.57 -4.41 -32.81
CA THR A 269 3.12 -5.75 -33.02
C THR A 269 3.48 -6.36 -31.67
N THR A 270 3.24 -7.65 -31.49
CA THR A 270 3.54 -8.35 -30.23
C THR A 270 5.01 -8.13 -29.81
N GLY A 271 5.23 -7.66 -28.58
CA GLY A 271 6.56 -7.36 -28.03
C GLY A 271 7.18 -6.05 -28.52
N ALA A 272 6.44 -5.19 -29.24
CA ALA A 272 6.96 -3.89 -29.66
C ALA A 272 7.18 -2.95 -28.48
N THR A 273 8.23 -2.14 -28.56
CA THR A 273 8.58 -1.10 -27.57
C THR A 273 7.96 0.26 -27.89
N THR A 274 7.02 0.30 -28.83
CA THR A 274 6.29 1.52 -29.18
C THR A 274 4.87 1.11 -29.57
N PRO A 275 3.85 1.59 -28.84
CA PRO A 275 2.47 1.28 -29.16
C PRO A 275 2.06 1.96 -30.47
N THR A 276 1.23 1.28 -31.27
CA THR A 276 0.65 1.84 -32.48
C THR A 276 -0.84 1.59 -32.51
N PHE A 277 -1.62 2.63 -32.78
CA PHE A 277 -3.07 2.56 -32.92
C PHE A 277 -3.51 3.17 -34.24
N THR A 278 -4.68 2.76 -34.72
CA THR A 278 -5.32 3.43 -35.85
C THR A 278 -5.66 4.88 -35.50
N THR A 279 -5.96 5.69 -36.52
CA THR A 279 -6.68 6.95 -36.30
C THR A 279 -7.99 6.67 -35.57
N LYS A 280 -8.35 7.52 -34.62
CA LYS A 280 -9.56 7.36 -33.83
C LYS A 280 -10.82 7.30 -34.71
N VAL A 281 -11.74 6.42 -34.35
CA VAL A 281 -13.12 6.41 -34.87
C VAL A 281 -14.02 6.94 -33.77
N ASP A 282 -14.71 8.05 -34.02
CA ASP A 282 -15.65 8.63 -33.05
C ASP A 282 -17.06 8.07 -33.26
N PHE A 283 -17.65 7.55 -32.19
CA PHE A 283 -19.07 7.25 -32.13
C PHE A 283 -19.77 8.35 -31.34
N SER A 284 -20.76 9.00 -31.95
CA SER A 284 -21.63 9.98 -31.26
C SER A 284 -22.87 9.27 -30.73
N ASN A 285 -23.27 9.58 -29.50
CA ASN A 285 -24.55 9.13 -28.97
C ASN A 285 -25.64 10.06 -29.52
N TRP A 286 -26.33 9.64 -30.59
CA TRP A 286 -27.61 10.23 -30.99
C TRP A 286 -28.72 9.18 -30.84
N LEU A 287 -29.41 9.26 -29.69
CA LEU A 287 -30.87 9.18 -29.58
C LEU A 287 -31.31 10.25 -28.58
#